data_AF-A0A7Y5G8T6-F1
#
_entry.id   AF-A0A7Y5G8T6-F1
#
_cell.length_a   1.000
_cell.length_b   1.000
_cell.length_c   1.000
_cell.angle_alpha   90.00
_cell.angle_beta   90.00
_cell.angle_gamma   90.00
#
_symmetry.space_group_name_H-M   'P 1'
#
loop_
_entity.id
_entity.type
_entity.pdbx_description
1 polymer ?
#
loop_
_entity_poly.entity_id
_entity_poly.type
_entity_poly.pdbx_seq_one_letter_code
_entity_poly.pdbx_strand_id
1 'polypeptide(L)'
;MIDKLIESVLLLIVGMGGVLISLSAFASMIWLFKVLDEKFNAYRIRHYSETIEIKPGEDELNDELVAVIAAAATAMMKKPIVIKKIHFLDQAAGTNWAVTGRLNIMASHLISKRK
;
A
#
# COMPACT_ATOMS: atom_id res chain seq x y z
N MET A 1 60.66 -17.80 6.64
CA MET A 1 59.61 -17.32 7.58
C MET A 1 58.85 -16.13 7.02
N ILE A 2 59.53 -15.10 6.54
CA ILE A 2 58.91 -13.90 5.96
C ILE A 2 58.00 -14.23 4.77
N ASP A 3 58.43 -15.12 3.87
CA ASP A 3 57.63 -15.51 2.69
C ASP A 3 56.30 -16.16 3.07
N LYS A 4 56.30 -16.99 4.13
CA LYS A 4 55.09 -17.62 4.66
C LYS A 4 54.14 -16.64 5.33
N LEU A 5 54.69 -15.58 5.93
CA LEU A 5 53.92 -14.47 6.45
C LEU A 5 53.24 -13.70 5.31
N ILE A 6 53.97 -13.40 4.23
CA ILE A 6 53.42 -12.71 3.05
C ILE A 6 52.32 -13.54 2.40
N GLU A 7 52.55 -14.85 2.20
CA GLU A 7 51.57 -15.77 1.63
C GLU A 7 50.28 -15.85 2.47
N SER A 8 50.41 -15.87 3.80
CA SER A 8 49.27 -15.90 4.73
C SER A 8 48.47 -14.59 4.72
N VAL A 9 49.14 -13.43 4.68
CA VAL A 9 48.48 -12.12 4.59
C VAL A 9 47.75 -11.98 3.25
N LEU A 10 48.36 -12.45 2.16
CA LEU A 10 47.73 -12.41 0.84
C LEU A 10 46.46 -13.28 0.80
N LEU A 11 46.52 -14.49 1.35
CA LEU A 11 45.34 -15.35 1.51
C LEU A 11 44.24 -14.70 2.35
N LEU A 12 44.59 -14.01 3.44
CA LEU A 12 43.63 -13.31 4.28
C LEU A 12 42.93 -12.17 3.52
N ILE A 13 43.70 -11.35 2.79
CA ILE A 13 43.15 -10.23 2.02
C ILE A 13 42.23 -10.74 0.92
N VAL A 14 42.65 -11.78 0.18
CA VAL A 14 41.86 -12.36 -0.91
C VAL A 14 40.60 -13.03 -0.37
N GLY A 15 40.73 -13.84 0.70
CA GLY A 15 39.60 -14.52 1.33
C GLY A 15 38.58 -13.53 1.90
N MET A 16 39.05 -12.54 2.67
CA MET A 16 38.17 -11.57 3.28
C MET A 16 37.56 -10.61 2.26
N GLY A 17 38.33 -10.20 1.26
CA GLY A 17 37.86 -9.41 0.13
C GLY A 17 36.76 -10.12 -0.64
N GLY A 18 36.94 -11.41 -0.94
CA GLY A 18 35.92 -12.22 -1.62
C GLY A 18 34.60 -12.29 -0.85
N VAL A 19 34.66 -12.51 0.47
CA VAL A 19 33.47 -12.54 1.33
C VAL A 19 32.77 -11.18 1.35
N LEU A 20 33.51 -10.09 1.53
CA LEU A 20 32.92 -8.74 1.56
C LEU A 20 32.29 -8.36 0.22
N ILE A 21 32.93 -8.69 -0.91
CA ILE A 21 32.38 -8.48 -2.24
C ILE A 21 31.09 -9.28 -2.43
N SER A 22 31.08 -10.55 -2.01
CA SER A 22 29.89 -11.40 -2.11
C SER A 22 28.72 -10.85 -1.30
N LEU A 23 28.95 -10.48 -0.03
CA LEU A 23 27.93 -9.89 0.83
C LEU A 23 27.42 -8.55 0.27
N SER A 24 28.31 -7.71 -0.26
CA SER A 24 27.93 -6.44 -0.88
C SER A 24 27.09 -6.65 -2.14
N ALA A 25 27.39 -7.67 -2.94
CA ALA A 25 26.60 -8.00 -4.13
C ALA A 25 25.18 -8.43 -3.74
N PHE A 26 25.03 -9.29 -2.73
CA PHE A 26 23.71 -9.69 -2.21
C PHE A 26 22.94 -8.51 -1.62
N ALA A 27 23.59 -7.66 -0.84
CA ALA A 27 22.97 -6.47 -0.28
C ALA A 27 22.46 -5.52 -1.38
N SER A 28 23.26 -5.30 -2.42
CA SER A 28 22.87 -4.50 -3.59
C SER A 28 21.69 -5.12 -4.33
N MET A 29 21.69 -6.45 -4.52
CA MET A 29 20.58 -7.17 -5.17
C MET A 29 19.27 -7.04 -4.38
N ILE A 30 19.30 -7.22 -3.05
CA ILE A 30 18.12 -7.06 -2.19
C ILE A 30 17.61 -5.62 -2.27
N TRP A 31 18.52 -4.64 -2.22
CA TRP A 31 18.16 -3.24 -2.33
C TRP A 31 17.51 -2.91 -3.68
N LEU A 32 18.06 -3.43 -4.78
CA LEU A 32 17.50 -3.29 -6.12
C LEU A 32 16.08 -3.86 -6.20
N PHE A 33 15.87 -5.08 -5.69
CA PHE A 33 14.55 -5.69 -5.68
C PHE A 33 13.56 -4.92 -4.82
N LYS A 34 13.98 -4.37 -3.67
CA LYS A 34 13.11 -3.52 -2.85
C LYS A 34 12.69 -2.25 -3.61
N VAL A 35 13.62 -1.58 -4.27
CA VAL A 35 13.32 -0.36 -5.05
C VAL A 35 12.41 -0.67 -6.23
N LEU A 36 12.64 -1.79 -6.92
CA LEU A 36 11.77 -2.23 -8.01
C LEU A 36 10.37 -2.57 -7.49
N ASP A 37 10.26 -3.37 -6.44
CA ASP A 37 8.97 -3.76 -5.85
C ASP A 37 8.19 -2.55 -5.36
N GLU A 38 8.83 -1.58 -4.70
CA GLU A 38 8.17 -0.35 -4.26
C GLU A 38 7.65 0.48 -5.44
N LYS A 39 8.43 0.61 -6.53
CA LYS A 39 7.99 1.30 -7.75
C LYS A 39 6.85 0.57 -8.46
N PHE A 40 6.94 -0.76 -8.60
CA PHE A 40 5.89 -1.57 -9.23
C PHE A 40 4.62 -1.62 -8.38
N ASN A 41 4.75 -1.73 -7.06
CA ASN A 41 3.62 -1.77 -6.14
C ASN A 41 2.93 -0.41 -6.05
N ALA A 42 3.68 0.70 -6.05
CA ALA A 42 3.09 2.05 -6.12
C ALA A 42 2.32 2.27 -7.43
N TYR A 43 2.85 1.79 -8.56
CA TYR A 43 2.15 1.86 -9.85
C TYR A 43 0.90 0.97 -9.88
N ARG A 44 0.97 -0.25 -9.35
CA ARG A 44 -0.17 -1.16 -9.24
C ARG A 44 -1.25 -0.60 -8.32
N ILE A 45 -0.88 -0.15 -7.12
CA ILE A 45 -1.84 0.41 -6.15
C ILE A 45 -2.55 1.63 -6.74
N ARG A 46 -1.85 2.52 -7.46
CA ARG A 46 -2.48 3.65 -8.15
C ARG A 46 -3.58 3.22 -9.13
N HIS A 47 -3.32 2.22 -9.97
CA HIS A 47 -4.31 1.69 -10.92
C HIS A 47 -5.50 1.00 -10.23
N TYR A 48 -5.27 0.32 -9.10
CA TYR A 48 -6.36 -0.31 -8.34
C TYR A 48 -7.14 0.70 -7.48
N SER A 49 -6.50 1.72 -6.91
CA SER A 49 -7.18 2.76 -6.12
C SER A 49 -8.07 3.63 -7.00
N GLU A 50 -7.62 3.98 -8.21
CA GLU A 50 -8.40 4.77 -9.16
C GLU A 50 -9.62 3.99 -9.70
N THR A 51 -9.50 2.65 -9.77
CA THR A 51 -10.63 1.76 -10.13
C THR A 51 -11.62 1.54 -8.98
N ILE A 52 -11.18 1.67 -7.72
CA ILE A 52 -12.03 1.48 -6.53
C ILE A 52 -12.70 2.78 -6.08
N GLU A 53 -12.09 3.95 -6.30
CA GLU A 53 -12.74 5.24 -6.00
C GLU A 53 -13.97 5.54 -6.87
N ILE A 54 -14.16 4.84 -7.99
CA ILE A 54 -15.31 5.05 -8.89
C ILE A 54 -16.51 4.15 -8.55
N LYS A 55 -16.36 3.20 -7.63
CA LYS A 55 -17.52 2.60 -6.97
C LYS A 55 -17.62 3.20 -5.57
N PRO A 56 -18.36 4.32 -5.37
CA PRO A 56 -18.93 4.54 -4.06
C PRO A 56 -19.65 3.25 -3.74
N GLY A 57 -19.18 2.57 -2.71
CA GLY A 57 -19.86 1.39 -2.21
C GLY A 57 -21.33 1.75 -2.10
N GLU A 58 -22.18 0.82 -2.49
CA GLU A 58 -23.57 0.75 -2.06
C GLU A 58 -23.65 0.54 -0.53
N ASP A 59 -22.75 1.17 0.25
CA ASP A 59 -22.95 1.45 1.66
C ASP A 59 -23.96 2.60 1.72
N GLU A 60 -25.21 2.19 1.51
CA GLU A 60 -26.44 2.74 2.07
C GLU A 60 -26.25 4.12 2.72
N LEU A 61 -26.50 5.18 1.92
CA LEU A 61 -27.16 6.35 2.50
C LEU A 61 -28.52 5.85 3.02
N ASN A 62 -28.55 5.35 4.26
CA ASN A 62 -29.77 4.92 4.91
C ASN A 62 -30.73 6.11 4.94
N ASP A 63 -31.93 5.94 4.39
CA ASP A 63 -32.97 6.97 4.33
C ASP A 63 -33.26 7.58 5.72
N GLU A 64 -33.07 6.80 6.79
CA GLU A 64 -33.17 7.25 8.17
C GLU A 64 -32.14 8.35 8.50
N LEU A 65 -30.89 8.20 8.05
CA LEU A 65 -29.83 9.18 8.30
C LEU A 65 -30.09 10.48 7.52
N VAL A 66 -30.59 10.36 6.28
CA VAL A 66 -31.01 11.52 5.49
C VAL A 66 -32.19 12.24 6.16
N ALA A 67 -33.16 11.50 6.69
CA ALA A 67 -34.30 12.05 7.41
C ALA A 67 -33.88 12.79 8.70
N VAL A 68 -32.94 12.25 9.47
CA VAL A 68 -32.40 12.90 10.68
C VAL A 68 -31.67 14.20 10.32
N ILE A 69 -30.84 14.19 9.29
CA ILE A 69 -30.13 15.40 8.83
C ILE A 69 -31.13 16.44 8.33
N ALA A 70 -32.14 16.03 7.56
CA ALA A 70 -33.18 16.93 7.06
C ALA A 70 -34.02 17.55 8.19
N ALA A 71 -34.39 16.75 9.19
CA ALA A 71 -35.14 17.22 10.36
C ALA A 71 -34.32 18.26 11.16
N ALA A 72 -33.04 17.97 11.42
CA ALA A 72 -32.14 18.88 12.12
C ALA A 72 -31.95 20.21 11.37
N ALA A 73 -31.72 20.15 10.05
CA ALA A 73 -31.56 21.33 9.23
C ALA A 73 -32.85 22.17 9.19
N THR A 74 -34.01 21.51 9.04
CA THR A 74 -35.32 22.19 8.98
C THR A 74 -35.66 22.86 10.30
N ALA A 75 -35.37 22.21 11.42
CA ALA A 75 -35.54 22.77 12.76
C ALA A 75 -34.67 24.02 12.98
N MET A 76 -33.44 24.02 12.47
CA MET A 76 -32.51 25.15 12.61
C MET A 76 -32.88 26.34 11.71
N MET A 77 -33.20 26.10 10.43
CA MET A 77 -33.38 27.19 9.46
C MET A 77 -34.83 27.68 9.33
N LYS A 78 -35.81 26.95 9.90
CA LYS A 78 -37.25 27.29 9.88
C LYS A 78 -37.82 27.60 8.50
N LYS A 79 -37.26 26.97 7.47
CA LYS A 79 -37.65 27.10 6.05
C LYS A 79 -37.61 25.72 5.39
N PRO A 80 -38.34 25.49 4.30
CA PRO A 80 -38.22 24.24 3.55
C PRO A 80 -36.82 24.11 2.96
N ILE A 81 -36.16 22.98 3.21
CA ILE A 81 -34.80 22.66 2.78
C ILE A 81 -34.84 21.46 1.84
N VAL A 82 -34.07 21.53 0.75
CA VAL A 82 -33.87 20.42 -0.18
C VAL A 82 -32.40 20.02 -0.13
N ILE A 83 -32.11 18.82 0.38
CA ILE A 83 -30.75 18.27 0.41
C ILE A 83 -30.44 17.68 -0.97
N LYS A 84 -29.50 18.28 -1.70
CA LYS A 84 -29.08 17.81 -3.03
C LYS A 84 -27.90 16.84 -3.00
N LYS A 85 -26.99 17.02 -2.05
CA LYS A 85 -25.78 16.22 -1.91
C LYS A 85 -25.28 16.27 -0.47
N ILE A 86 -24.88 15.13 0.07
CA ILE A 86 -24.22 15.00 1.37
C ILE A 86 -22.75 14.65 1.09
N HIS A 87 -21.83 15.37 1.71
CA HIS A 87 -20.39 15.09 1.63
C HIS A 87 -19.87 14.93 3.05
N PHE A 88 -19.34 13.74 3.35
CA PHE A 88 -18.72 13.46 4.64
C PHE A 88 -17.31 14.08 4.65
N LEU A 89 -17.02 14.89 5.67
CA LEU A 89 -15.74 15.61 5.80
C LEU A 89 -14.57 14.65 6.07
N ASP A 90 -14.83 13.64 6.91
CA ASP A 90 -13.93 12.52 7.11
C ASP A 90 -14.70 11.27 6.68
N GLN A 91 -14.44 10.78 5.47
CA GLN A 91 -14.53 9.33 5.30
C GLN A 91 -13.51 8.78 6.30
N ALA A 92 -13.95 7.90 7.20
CA ALA A 92 -13.02 7.04 7.91
C ALA A 92 -12.37 6.15 6.85
N ALA A 93 -11.42 6.72 6.10
CA ALA A 93 -10.54 6.01 5.22
C ALA A 93 -9.88 5.01 6.15
N GLY A 94 -10.31 3.76 6.09
CA GLY A 94 -9.64 2.68 6.78
C GLY A 94 -8.15 2.90 6.52
N THR A 95 -7.35 2.92 7.59
CA THR A 95 -5.90 3.19 7.50
C THR A 95 -5.34 2.55 6.23
N ASN A 96 -4.46 3.22 5.48
CA ASN A 96 -3.95 2.69 4.21
C ASN A 96 -3.45 1.23 4.31
N TRP A 97 -3.04 0.80 5.52
CA TRP A 97 -2.85 -0.60 5.90
C TRP A 97 -4.10 -1.46 5.71
N ALA A 98 -5.23 -1.14 6.34
CA ALA A 98 -6.49 -1.88 6.22
C ALA A 98 -6.94 -2.04 4.75
N VAL A 99 -6.78 -1.00 3.93
CA VAL A 99 -7.07 -1.06 2.48
C VAL A 99 -6.13 -2.03 1.77
N THR A 100 -4.83 -1.94 2.02
CA THR A 100 -3.80 -2.83 1.44
C THR A 100 -4.00 -4.28 1.88
N GLY A 101 -4.32 -4.51 3.16
CA GLY A 101 -4.58 -5.84 3.71
C GLY A 101 -5.82 -6.49 3.09
N ARG A 102 -6.91 -5.73 2.96
CA ARG A 102 -8.13 -6.20 2.29
C ARG A 102 -7.88 -6.56 0.83
N LEU A 103 -7.13 -5.73 0.10
CA LEU A 103 -6.75 -6.01 -1.29
C LEU A 103 -5.92 -7.29 -1.41
N ASN A 104 -4.97 -7.51 -0.50
CA ASN A 104 -4.12 -8.70 -0.52
C ASN A 104 -4.93 -9.99 -0.25
N ILE A 105 -5.87 -9.93 0.71
CA ILE A 105 -6.78 -11.05 1.02
C ILE A 105 -7.70 -11.32 -0.18
N MET A 106 -8.32 -10.28 -0.75
CA MET A 106 -9.22 -10.44 -1.91
C MET A 106 -8.48 -10.97 -3.15
N ALA A 107 -7.24 -10.53 -3.38
CA ALA A 107 -6.40 -11.03 -4.46
C ALA A 107 -6.00 -12.50 -4.27
N SER A 108 -5.78 -12.94 -3.03
CA SER A 108 -5.43 -14.35 -2.75
C SER A 108 -6.53 -15.36 -3.11
N HIS A 109 -7.79 -14.90 -3.21
CA HIS A 109 -8.95 -15.73 -3.57
C HIS A 109 -9.36 -15.61 -5.03
N LEU A 110 -8.74 -14.70 -5.79
CA LEU A 110 -8.88 -14.62 -7.25
C LEU A 110 -8.04 -15.73 -7.91
N ILE A 111 -8.52 -16.97 -7.82
CA ILE A 111 -8.09 -18.04 -8.73
C ILE A 111 -8.62 -17.66 -10.11
N SER A 112 -7.76 -17.01 -10.90
CA SER A 112 -7.99 -16.84 -12.33
C SER A 112 -8.16 -18.23 -12.93
N LYS A 113 -9.39 -18.57 -13.34
CA LYS A 113 -9.63 -19.77 -14.16
C LYS A 113 -8.81 -19.57 -15.43
N ARG A 114 -7.66 -20.23 -15.53
CA ARG A 114 -6.90 -20.35 -16.78
C ARG A 114 -7.86 -20.88 -17.85
N LYS A 115 -8.01 -20.14 -18.94
CA LYS A 115 -8.54 -20.68 -20.20
C LYS A 115 -7.55 -21.68 -20.77
#